data_AF-A0A9P8ALA0-F1
#
_entry.id   AF-A0A9P8ALA0-F1
#
_cell.length_a   1.000
_cell.length_b   1.000
_cell.length_c   1.000
_cell.angle_alpha   90.00
_cell.angle_beta   90.00
_cell.angle_gamma   90.00
#
_symmetry.space_group_name_H-M   'P 1'
#
loop_
_entity.id
_entity.type
_entity.pdbx_description
1 polymer ?
#
loop_
_entity_poly.entity_id
_entity_poly.type
_entity_poly.pdbx_seq_one_letter_code
_entity_poly.pdbx_strand_id
1 'polypeptide(L)'
;MNSFNLIPIYIINTTFFSLIVSLIFPELKICHFQWLSIDYLPSLLPCEFLEQFSLAPFLSLLQLPDQENTQVWTEAKALFDKNYLMASERLSCRYLRQF
;
A
#
# COMPACT_ATOMS: atom_id res chain seq x y z
N MET A 1 1.67 9.22 5.76
CA MET A 1 0.83 10.32 5.26
C MET A 1 0.92 10.36 3.75
N ASN A 2 -0.23 10.40 3.07
CA ASN A 2 -0.28 10.50 1.62
C ASN A 2 0.12 11.94 1.21
N SER A 3 1.31 12.10 0.61
CA SER A 3 1.89 13.43 0.34
C SER A 3 1.18 14.20 -0.80
N PHE A 4 0.33 13.54 -1.58
CA PHE A 4 -0.46 14.14 -2.65
C PHE A 4 -1.89 13.60 -2.65
N ASN A 5 -2.63 13.88 -1.59
CA ASN A 5 -4.02 13.49 -1.50
C ASN A 5 -4.91 14.38 -2.39
N LEU A 6 -5.63 13.78 -3.34
CA LEU A 6 -6.55 14.49 -4.27
C LEU A 6 -7.77 15.08 -3.56
N ILE A 7 -8.09 14.61 -2.36
CA ILE A 7 -9.20 15.10 -1.54
C ILE A 7 -8.63 15.59 -0.21
N PRO A 8 -8.19 16.86 -0.12
CA PRO A 8 -7.46 17.40 1.03
C PRO A 8 -8.40 17.78 2.18
N ILE A 9 -9.30 16.87 2.57
CA ILE A 9 -10.25 17.06 3.67
C ILE A 9 -9.87 16.24 4.91
N TYR A 10 -8.87 15.37 4.81
CA TYR A 10 -8.41 14.51 5.90
C TYR A 10 -6.89 14.35 5.88
N ILE A 11 -6.34 14.12 7.08
CA ILE A 11 -4.90 13.92 7.32
C ILE A 11 -4.62 12.54 7.94
N ILE A 12 -5.64 11.94 8.56
CA ILE A 12 -5.56 10.70 9.34
C ILE A 12 -6.32 9.61 8.59
N ASN A 13 -5.69 8.45 8.45
CA ASN A 13 -6.35 7.25 7.91
C ASN A 13 -7.13 6.55 9.03
N THR A 14 -8.34 6.08 8.71
CA THR A 14 -9.19 5.40 9.69
C THR A 14 -8.83 3.92 9.82
N THR A 15 -9.29 3.29 10.90
CA THR A 15 -9.00 1.87 11.20
C THR A 15 -10.30 1.13 11.56
N PHE A 16 -10.29 -0.20 11.67
CA PHE A 16 -11.49 -0.92 12.11
C PHE A 16 -11.93 -0.60 13.54
N PHE A 17 -11.01 -0.15 14.40
CA PHE A 17 -11.33 0.30 15.75
C PHE A 17 -11.91 1.72 15.80
N SER A 18 -11.63 2.54 14.78
CA SER A 18 -12.13 3.89 14.65
C SER A 18 -12.46 4.14 13.18
N LEU A 19 -13.62 3.62 12.75
CA LEU A 19 -14.06 3.59 11.36
C LEU A 19 -14.32 5.00 10.82
N ILE A 20 -14.92 5.85 11.64
CA ILE A 20 -15.50 7.11 11.20
C ILE A 20 -14.78 8.28 11.88
N VAL A 21 -14.34 9.23 11.05
CA VAL A 21 -13.88 10.54 11.50
C VAL A 21 -14.93 11.57 11.10
N SER A 22 -15.51 12.26 12.09
CA SER A 22 -16.40 13.38 11.84
C SER A 22 -15.59 14.61 11.47
N LEU A 23 -15.88 15.20 10.32
CA LEU A 23 -15.29 16.46 9.87
C LEU A 23 -16.34 17.57 10.00
N ILE A 24 -15.94 18.68 10.59
CA ILE A 24 -16.78 19.85 10.78
C ILE A 24 -16.27 20.93 9.85
N PHE A 25 -17.15 21.39 8.95
CA PHE A 25 -16.87 22.48 8.03
C PHE A 25 -17.73 23.68 8.43
N PRO A 26 -17.23 24.61 9.27
CA PRO A 26 -18.06 25.69 9.83
C PRO A 26 -18.65 26.62 8.77
N GLU A 27 -18.01 26.73 7.59
CA GLU A 27 -18.48 27.53 6.46
C GLU A 27 -19.58 26.86 5.63
N LEU A 28 -19.67 25.53 5.71
CA LEU A 28 -20.70 24.76 5.03
C LEU A 28 -21.84 24.53 6.02
N LYS A 29 -23.09 24.87 5.66
CA LYS A 29 -24.30 24.56 6.46
C LYS A 29 -24.63 23.06 6.43
N ILE A 30 -23.64 22.19 6.50
CA ILE A 30 -23.76 20.75 6.53
C ILE A 30 -23.61 20.34 7.99
N CYS A 31 -24.67 19.80 8.58
CA CYS A 31 -24.66 19.48 10.00
C CYS A 31 -23.60 18.43 10.35
N HIS A 32 -23.40 17.38 9.55
CA HIS A 32 -22.44 16.30 9.81
C HIS A 32 -21.85 15.75 8.51
N PHE A 33 -20.52 15.75 8.39
CA PHE A 33 -19.78 15.02 7.36
C PHE A 33 -18.93 13.94 8.02
N GLN A 34 -18.96 12.74 7.47
CA GLN A 34 -18.24 11.58 7.99
C GLN A 34 -17.28 11.05 6.94
N TRP A 35 -16.06 10.74 7.36
CA TRP A 35 -14.99 10.27 6.51
C TRP A 35 -14.50 8.87 6.92
N LEU A 36 -14.29 8.01 5.93
CA LEU A 36 -13.76 6.65 6.06
C LEU A 36 -12.59 6.50 5.07
N SER A 37 -11.41 6.18 5.56
CA SER A 37 -10.18 5.99 4.76
C SER A 37 -9.35 4.83 5.32
N ILE A 38 -9.93 3.64 5.31
CA ILE A 38 -9.24 2.42 5.72
C ILE A 38 -8.48 1.88 4.52
N ASP A 39 -7.17 1.71 4.64
CA ASP A 39 -6.32 1.28 3.52
C ASP A 39 -6.43 -0.24 3.23
N TYR A 40 -6.92 -1.00 4.21
CA TYR A 40 -7.04 -2.46 4.18
C TYR A 40 -8.51 -2.91 4.24
N LEU A 41 -9.39 -2.21 3.53
CA LEU A 41 -10.80 -2.63 3.34
C LEU A 41 -10.98 -4.10 2.94
N PRO A 42 -10.11 -4.71 2.10
CA PRO A 42 -10.17 -6.15 1.84
C PRO A 42 -10.26 -7.04 3.07
N SER A 43 -9.68 -6.64 4.19
CA SER A 43 -9.70 -7.40 5.45
C SER A 43 -11.07 -7.40 6.15
N LEU A 44 -12.06 -6.62 5.70
CA LEU A 44 -13.43 -6.68 6.22
C LEU A 44 -14.16 -7.98 5.82
N LEU A 45 -13.83 -8.51 4.64
CA LEU A 45 -14.44 -9.70 4.06
C LEU A 45 -13.31 -10.65 3.65
N PRO A 46 -12.64 -11.27 4.64
CA PRO A 46 -11.41 -12.01 4.38
C PRO A 46 -11.66 -13.21 3.48
N CYS A 47 -12.77 -13.93 3.64
CA CYS A 47 -13.05 -15.12 2.86
C CYS A 47 -13.26 -14.78 1.37
N GLU A 48 -14.16 -13.84 1.10
CA GLU A 48 -14.55 -13.41 -0.24
C GLU A 48 -13.38 -12.76 -0.98
N PHE A 49 -12.62 -11.91 -0.29
CA PHE A 49 -11.44 -11.31 -0.89
C PHE A 49 -10.37 -12.35 -1.17
N LEU A 50 -10.14 -13.33 -0.29
CA LEU A 50 -9.17 -14.40 -0.54
C LEU A 50 -9.57 -15.27 -1.74
N GLU A 51 -10.86 -15.61 -1.88
CA GLU A 51 -11.37 -16.34 -3.05
C GLU A 51 -11.10 -15.58 -4.35
N GLN A 52 -11.39 -14.28 -4.38
CA GLN A 52 -11.15 -13.46 -5.57
C GLN A 52 -9.66 -13.19 -5.82
N PHE A 53 -8.91 -12.91 -4.77
CA PHE A 53 -7.49 -12.54 -4.83
C PHE A 53 -6.62 -13.73 -5.21
N SER A 54 -6.94 -14.94 -4.75
CA SER A 54 -6.10 -16.13 -4.98
C SER A 54 -6.09 -16.59 -6.44
N LEU A 55 -7.11 -16.25 -7.23
CA LEU A 55 -7.23 -16.69 -8.63
C LEU A 55 -6.15 -16.11 -9.55
N ALA A 56 -5.81 -14.83 -9.41
CA ALA A 56 -4.85 -14.16 -10.28
C ALA A 56 -3.38 -14.61 -10.07
N PRO A 57 -2.83 -14.66 -8.85
CA PRO A 57 -1.46 -15.10 -8.61
C PRO A 57 -1.29 -16.60 -8.76
N PHE A 58 -2.37 -17.41 -8.70
CA PHE A 58 -2.28 -18.86 -8.82
C PHE A 58 -1.54 -19.31 -10.09
N LEU A 59 -1.81 -18.65 -11.23
CA LEU A 59 -1.11 -18.97 -12.49
C LEU A 59 0.39 -18.63 -12.43
N SER A 60 0.75 -17.52 -11.79
CA SER A 60 2.16 -17.17 -11.56
C SER A 60 2.84 -18.14 -10.59
N LEU A 61 2.11 -18.63 -9.59
CA LEU A 61 2.62 -19.63 -8.64
C LEU A 61 2.93 -20.97 -9.32
N LEU A 62 2.14 -21.39 -10.32
CA LEU A 62 2.43 -22.60 -11.09
C LEU A 62 3.75 -22.50 -11.88
N GLN A 63 4.16 -21.29 -12.25
CA GLN A 63 5.43 -21.03 -12.95
C GLN A 63 6.63 -20.97 -11.99
N LEU A 64 6.41 -21.15 -10.68
CA LEU A 64 7.49 -21.12 -9.69
C LEU A 64 8.66 -22.08 -9.99
N PRO A 65 8.46 -23.32 -10.43
CA PRO A 65 9.59 -24.22 -10.71
C PRO A 65 10.54 -23.69 -11.80
N ASP A 66 10.06 -22.84 -12.69
CA ASP A 66 10.82 -22.21 -13.77
C ASP A 66 10.94 -20.68 -13.57
N GLN A 67 11.15 -20.28 -12.31
CA GLN A 67 11.28 -18.88 -11.87
C GLN A 67 12.38 -18.09 -12.60
N GLU A 68 13.44 -18.77 -13.04
CA GLU A 68 14.59 -18.12 -13.67
C GLU A 68 14.34 -17.73 -15.13
N ASN A 69 13.40 -18.40 -15.80
CA ASN A 69 13.05 -18.12 -17.20
C ASN A 69 11.70 -17.41 -17.34
N THR A 70 10.84 -17.49 -16.33
CA THR A 70 9.52 -16.86 -16.36
C THR A 70 9.63 -15.35 -16.16
N GLN A 71 9.03 -14.59 -17.08
CA GLN A 71 9.06 -13.11 -17.07
C GLN A 71 8.58 -12.50 -15.74
N VAL A 72 7.47 -12.98 -15.19
CA VAL A 72 6.89 -12.46 -13.94
C VAL A 72 7.87 -12.51 -12.77
N TRP A 73 8.61 -13.61 -12.64
CA TRP A 73 9.55 -13.83 -11.54
C TRP A 73 10.89 -13.15 -11.76
N THR A 74 11.38 -13.14 -13.00
CA THR A 74 12.62 -12.43 -13.36
C THR A 74 12.48 -10.92 -13.22
N GLU A 75 11.35 -10.33 -13.64
CA GLU A 75 11.07 -8.91 -13.44
C GLU A 75 10.94 -8.56 -11.95
N ALA A 76 10.24 -9.38 -11.17
CA ALA A 76 10.12 -9.19 -9.73
C ALA A 76 11.49 -9.22 -9.02
N LYS A 77 12.36 -10.18 -9.40
CA LYS A 77 13.73 -10.28 -8.87
C LYS A 77 14.58 -9.07 -9.24
N ALA A 78 14.55 -8.65 -10.50
CA ALA A 78 15.29 -7.48 -10.96
C ALA A 78 14.87 -6.19 -10.21
N LEU A 79 13.57 -6.02 -9.95
CA LEU A 79 13.06 -4.90 -9.16
C LEU A 79 13.54 -4.95 -7.70
N PHE A 80 13.55 -6.14 -7.09
CA PHE A 80 14.07 -6.34 -5.74
C PHE A 80 15.55 -5.97 -5.66
N ASP A 81 16.38 -6.51 -6.55
CA ASP A 81 17.83 -6.28 -6.56
C ASP A 81 18.15 -4.79 -6.77
N LYS A 82 17.44 -4.13 -7.69
CA LYS A 82 17.56 -2.68 -7.91
C LYS A 82 17.26 -1.88 -6.64
N ASN A 83 16.17 -2.19 -5.95
CA ASN A 83 15.78 -1.48 -4.73
C ASN A 83 16.74 -1.76 -3.58
N TYR A 84 17.25 -2.98 -3.46
CA TYR A 84 18.25 -3.36 -2.48
C TYR A 84 19.55 -2.58 -2.67
N LEU A 85 20.05 -2.49 -3.90
CA LEU A 85 21.24 -1.69 -4.23
C LEU A 85 21.04 -0.21 -3.86
N MET A 86 19.93 0.40 -4.29
CA MET A 86 19.61 1.79 -3.94
C MET A 86 19.53 2.01 -2.42
N ALA A 87 19.01 1.04 -1.67
CA ALA A 87 18.96 1.13 -0.20
C ALA A 87 20.36 1.06 0.42
N SER A 88 21.21 0.14 -0.06
CA SER A 88 22.60 0.00 0.39
C SER A 88 23.43 1.26 0.15
N GLU A 89 23.27 1.89 -1.02
CA GLU A 89 23.94 3.15 -1.37
C GLU A 89 23.47 4.31 -0.48
N ARG A 90 22.17 4.40 -0.20
CA ARG A 90 21.61 5.41 0.71
C ARG A 90 22.15 5.26 2.12
N LEU A 91 22.28 4.03 2.61
CA LEU A 91 22.86 3.76 3.92
C LEU A 91 24.33 4.18 3.96
N SER A 92 25.11 3.81 2.94
CA SER A 92 26.53 4.18 2.82
C SER A 92 26.74 5.69 2.75
N CYS A 93 25.94 6.41 1.95
CA CYS A 93 25.95 7.88 1.88
C CYS A 93 25.56 8.54 3.21
N ARG A 94 24.65 7.94 3.98
CA ARG A 94 24.22 8.46 5.28
C ARG A 94 25.32 8.33 6.34
N TYR A 95 26.09 7.24 6.31
CA TYR A 95 27.26 7.06 7.18
C TYR A 95 28.39 8.06 6.87
N LEU A 96 28.66 8.34 5.59
CA LEU A 96 29.71 9.29 5.20
C LEU A 96 29.37 10.75 5.50
N ARG A 97 28.10 11.11 5.64
CA ARG A 97 27.66 12.48 6.03
C ARG A 97 27.64 12.73 7.54
N GLN A 98 27.96 11.72 8.35
CA GLN A 98 28.03 11.85 9.81
C GLN A 98 29.44 12.21 10.32
N PHE A 99 30.41 12.38 9.41
CA PHE A 99 31.75 12.92 9.65
C PHE A 99 31.94 14.19 8.80
#